data_AF-A0A937P3W9-F1
#
_entry.id   AF-A0A937P3W9-F1
#
_cell.length_a   1.000
_cell.length_b   1.000
_cell.length_c   1.000
_cell.angle_alpha   90.00
_cell.angle_beta   90.00
_cell.angle_gamma   90.00
#
_symmetry.space_group_name_H-M   'P 1'
#
loop_
_entity.id
_entity.type
_entity.pdbx_description
1 polymer ?
#
loop_
_entity_poly.entity_id
_entity_poly.type
_entity_poly.pdbx_seq_one_letter_code
_entity_poly.pdbx_strand_id
1 'polypeptide(L)'
;MRFSIFFIIVFFLLFQSYSQEDIEKVIFPDIDNERFVGKDFPVVFDLRNTDSLSPVKTQPNGGCWASAATVSVESIWRTYGFGNFELSDINLKLYHGFVPERSTNGNHYMATAYFSRRSGPLLKNPETDSLYHKEPATAAYITDARYLPNDPHLIKKTIMDYGAVYSMMYYKKEILDTITNTYYTDVEKINHAVNLVGWNDTLITQGRRGAWIAQNSLGEKFGEKGFFYISYEDENILNYNAIWNKWIPYEPNSKIYYYDTLGSFYSYGFRDTICYGLVKYTAECDLKITKTGTFVNFPNTRIYAEIYREFNDSSKTLFGKLSENNEYHCKYAGYYTLDLDVPVQVAKGKDFFIMMRYITPNDTLPLPIETFIDGYSEPHVTSGKCWVNPNYEKWQNTWYECGTASEWKTLKFDLCIKAYCIKINVTDQN
;
A
#
# COMPACT_ATOMS: atom_id res chain seq x y z
N MET A 1 16.65 -38.95 -24.94
CA MET A 1 15.46 -39.45 -24.22
C MET A 1 15.75 -39.38 -22.73
N ARG A 2 14.94 -38.62 -21.98
CA ARG A 2 14.83 -38.55 -20.50
C ARG A 2 16.02 -38.02 -19.69
N PHE A 3 16.17 -36.70 -19.59
CA PHE A 3 16.69 -35.97 -18.41
C PHE A 3 16.35 -34.47 -18.54
N SER A 4 15.06 -34.07 -18.45
CA SER A 4 14.65 -32.66 -18.35
C SER A 4 13.18 -32.44 -17.93
N ILE A 5 12.55 -33.39 -17.24
CA ILE A 5 11.15 -33.24 -16.79
C ILE A 5 11.03 -33.34 -15.25
N PHE A 6 12.10 -33.69 -14.54
CA PHE A 6 12.04 -33.90 -13.09
C PHE A 6 12.30 -32.64 -12.23
N PHE A 7 12.79 -31.54 -12.82
CA PHE A 7 13.06 -30.30 -12.08
C PHE A 7 11.90 -29.28 -12.12
N ILE A 8 10.95 -29.43 -13.04
CA ILE A 8 9.79 -28.53 -13.15
C ILE A 8 8.62 -29.01 -12.27
N ILE A 9 8.55 -30.31 -11.97
CA ILE A 9 7.46 -30.89 -11.16
C ILE A 9 7.72 -30.71 -9.65
N VAL A 10 8.97 -30.63 -9.21
CA VAL A 10 9.30 -30.40 -7.78
C VAL A 10 9.08 -28.93 -7.37
N PHE A 11 9.11 -27.99 -8.31
CA PHE A 11 8.80 -26.58 -8.03
C PHE A 11 7.28 -26.33 -7.85
N PHE A 12 6.44 -27.17 -8.46
CA PHE A 12 4.98 -27.11 -8.30
C PHE A 12 4.45 -27.89 -7.08
N LEU A 13 5.18 -28.89 -6.60
CA LEU A 13 4.74 -29.75 -5.48
C LEU A 13 5.04 -29.17 -4.08
N LEU A 14 5.88 -28.15 -3.96
CA LEU A 14 6.14 -27.46 -2.68
C LEU A 14 5.12 -26.36 -2.34
N PHE A 15 4.15 -26.09 -3.22
CA PHE A 15 3.03 -25.16 -2.96
C PHE A 15 1.71 -25.87 -2.60
N GLN A 16 1.72 -27.20 -2.42
CA GLN A 16 0.58 -27.93 -1.86
C GLN A 16 0.76 -28.17 -0.36
N SER A 17 0.48 -27.14 0.46
CA SER A 17 -0.23 -27.28 1.74
C SER A 17 -0.33 -25.93 2.46
N TYR A 18 -1.02 -24.98 1.86
CA TYR A 18 -1.88 -24.12 2.65
C TYR A 18 -3.28 -24.38 2.12
N SER A 19 -4.10 -25.05 2.90
CA SER A 19 -5.53 -25.09 2.60
C SER A 19 -6.07 -23.67 2.71
N GLN A 20 -7.18 -23.36 2.02
CA GLN A 20 -7.86 -22.07 2.18
C GLN A 20 -8.20 -21.81 3.67
N GLU A 21 -8.43 -22.88 4.46
CA GLU A 21 -8.59 -22.89 5.92
C GLU A 21 -7.33 -22.48 6.71
N ASP A 22 -6.12 -22.69 6.18
CA ASP A 22 -4.86 -22.30 6.84
C ASP A 22 -4.53 -20.81 6.60
N ILE A 23 -5.04 -20.22 5.50
CA ILE A 23 -4.90 -18.80 5.16
C ILE A 23 -5.99 -17.95 5.85
N GLU A 24 -7.20 -18.49 6.00
CA GLU A 24 -8.28 -17.87 6.80
C GLU A 24 -7.91 -17.70 8.29
N LYS A 25 -6.84 -18.35 8.76
CA LYS A 25 -6.31 -18.23 10.13
C LYS A 25 -5.20 -17.20 10.31
N VAL A 26 -4.71 -16.54 9.26
CA VAL A 26 -3.75 -15.44 9.44
C VAL A 26 -4.51 -14.23 9.96
N ILE A 27 -4.69 -14.19 11.29
CA ILE A 27 -5.22 -13.03 11.98
C ILE A 27 -4.10 -11.99 12.00
N PHE A 28 -4.16 -11.07 11.03
CA PHE A 28 -3.37 -9.85 11.12
C PHE A 28 -3.86 -9.07 12.34
N PRO A 29 -2.98 -8.71 13.28
CA PRO A 29 -3.34 -7.72 14.28
C PRO A 29 -3.83 -6.48 13.53
N ASP A 30 -4.90 -5.90 14.01
CA ASP A 30 -5.45 -4.70 13.40
C ASP A 30 -4.82 -3.49 14.09
N ILE A 31 -3.76 -2.95 13.48
CA ILE A 31 -3.02 -1.79 13.97
C ILE A 31 -3.93 -0.58 14.26
N ASP A 32 -5.09 -0.49 13.60
CA ASP A 32 -6.07 0.57 13.84
C ASP A 32 -6.85 0.37 15.13
N ASN A 33 -7.06 -0.89 15.55
CA ASN A 33 -7.80 -1.26 16.77
C ASN A 33 -6.91 -1.61 17.96
N GLU A 34 -5.60 -1.73 17.75
CA GLU A 34 -4.66 -1.92 18.84
C GLU A 34 -4.60 -0.70 19.78
N ARG A 35 -5.03 -0.93 21.03
CA ARG A 35 -4.83 0.04 22.11
C ARG A 35 -3.39 0.01 22.56
N PHE A 36 -2.66 1.08 22.27
CA PHE A 36 -1.36 1.32 22.88
C PHE A 36 -1.58 1.68 24.36
N VAL A 37 -1.42 0.72 25.25
CA VAL A 37 -1.28 0.96 26.69
C VAL A 37 0.20 0.84 26.97
N GLY A 38 0.83 1.94 27.39
CA GLY A 38 2.28 2.11 27.52
C GLY A 38 3.01 0.87 28.02
N LYS A 39 3.49 0.05 27.06
CA LYS A 39 4.40 -1.06 27.34
C LYS A 39 5.77 -0.45 27.63
N ASP A 40 6.42 -0.93 28.68
CA ASP A 40 7.85 -0.78 28.81
C ASP A 40 8.51 -1.56 27.67
N PHE A 41 8.93 -0.84 26.63
CA PHE A 41 9.73 -1.42 25.56
C PHE A 41 11.07 -1.90 26.13
N PRO A 42 11.64 -3.00 25.61
CA PRO A 42 13.01 -3.35 25.96
C PRO A 42 13.94 -2.19 25.57
N VAL A 43 14.98 -1.97 26.36
CA VAL A 43 16.01 -0.94 26.13
C VAL A 43 16.68 -1.12 24.76
N VAL A 44 16.81 -2.37 24.31
CA VAL A 44 17.34 -2.74 23.01
C VAL A 44 16.43 -3.79 22.38
N PHE A 45 16.08 -3.59 21.12
CA PHE A 45 15.40 -4.59 20.29
C PHE A 45 16.04 -4.58 18.91
N ASP A 46 16.22 -5.76 18.31
CA ASP A 46 16.95 -5.89 17.06
C ASP A 46 16.46 -7.10 16.26
N LEU A 47 15.78 -6.85 15.14
CA LEU A 47 15.27 -7.90 14.26
C LEU A 47 16.40 -8.74 13.63
N ARG A 48 17.67 -8.29 13.64
CA ARG A 48 18.80 -9.11 13.18
C ARG A 48 19.02 -10.36 14.03
N ASN A 49 18.48 -10.39 15.25
CA ASN A 49 18.49 -11.55 16.14
C ASN A 49 17.25 -12.45 15.96
N THR A 50 16.49 -12.25 14.88
CA THR A 50 15.26 -12.98 14.55
C THR A 50 15.30 -13.44 13.09
N ASP A 51 14.34 -14.27 12.68
CA ASP A 51 14.19 -14.69 11.28
C ASP A 51 13.32 -13.73 10.44
N SER A 52 12.92 -12.58 11.01
CA SER A 52 12.03 -11.61 10.38
C SER A 52 12.68 -10.74 9.31
N LEU A 53 13.99 -10.85 9.02
CA LEU A 53 14.64 -10.04 7.99
C LEU A 53 15.00 -10.87 6.76
N SER A 54 14.83 -10.26 5.58
CA SER A 54 15.42 -10.76 4.33
C SER A 54 16.89 -10.31 4.21
N PRO A 55 17.69 -10.97 3.35
CA PRO A 55 19.05 -10.54 3.06
C PRO A 55 19.14 -9.07 2.64
N VAL A 56 20.22 -8.39 3.01
CA VAL A 56 20.42 -6.98 2.66
C VAL A 56 20.55 -6.83 1.15
N LYS A 57 19.59 -6.11 0.54
CA LYS A 57 19.57 -5.84 -0.90
C LYS A 57 20.66 -4.83 -1.30
N THR A 58 21.11 -4.95 -2.54
CA THR A 58 21.80 -3.87 -3.26
C THR A 58 20.79 -3.25 -4.22
N GLN A 59 20.36 -2.02 -3.94
CA GLN A 59 19.34 -1.33 -4.71
C GLN A 59 19.76 -1.16 -6.17
N PRO A 60 18.80 -1.15 -7.11
CA PRO A 60 19.05 -0.60 -8.43
C PRO A 60 19.36 0.91 -8.33
N ASN A 61 19.98 1.48 -9.35
CA ASN A 61 20.34 2.91 -9.37
C ASN A 61 19.12 3.80 -8.99
N GLY A 62 19.20 4.57 -7.90
CA GLY A 62 18.08 5.39 -7.38
C GLY A 62 16.86 4.62 -6.84
N GLY A 63 17.00 3.32 -6.57
CA GLY A 63 15.90 2.44 -6.16
C GLY A 63 15.71 2.24 -4.66
N CYS A 64 16.30 3.06 -3.79
CA CYS A 64 16.23 2.87 -2.33
C CYS A 64 14.79 2.76 -1.82
N TRP A 65 13.87 3.58 -2.34
CA TRP A 65 12.45 3.53 -2.00
C TRP A 65 11.80 2.17 -2.35
N ALA A 66 12.18 1.56 -3.47
CA ALA A 66 11.65 0.28 -3.91
C ALA A 66 12.24 -0.88 -3.09
N SER A 67 13.56 -0.83 -2.83
CA SER A 67 14.23 -1.81 -1.97
C SER A 67 13.70 -1.76 -0.55
N ALA A 68 13.51 -0.57 0.01
CA ALA A 68 12.94 -0.41 1.35
C ALA A 68 11.50 -0.94 1.40
N ALA A 69 10.65 -0.59 0.43
CA ALA A 69 9.27 -1.05 0.38
C ALA A 69 9.17 -2.58 0.31
N THR A 70 9.96 -3.21 -0.57
CA THR A 70 9.98 -4.67 -0.70
C THR A 70 10.52 -5.37 0.53
N VAL A 71 11.57 -4.86 1.18
CA VAL A 71 12.09 -5.43 2.43
C VAL A 71 11.09 -5.31 3.58
N SER A 72 10.33 -4.21 3.67
CA SER A 72 9.25 -4.07 4.67
C SER A 72 8.19 -5.16 4.47
N VAL A 73 7.74 -5.41 3.23
CA VAL A 73 6.81 -6.51 2.90
C VAL A 73 7.41 -7.88 3.25
N GLU A 74 8.65 -8.15 2.81
CA GLU A 74 9.34 -9.42 3.09
C GLU A 74 9.48 -9.67 4.58
N SER A 75 9.76 -8.61 5.35
CA SER A 75 9.92 -8.72 6.79
C SER A 75 8.61 -9.07 7.48
N ILE A 76 7.52 -8.42 7.09
CA ILE A 76 6.17 -8.75 7.57
C ILE A 76 5.82 -10.20 7.25
N TRP A 77 6.04 -10.63 6.01
CA TRP A 77 5.75 -12.01 5.60
C TRP A 77 6.54 -13.05 6.40
N ARG A 78 7.79 -12.76 6.76
CA ARG A 78 8.61 -13.63 7.61
C ARG A 78 8.10 -13.65 9.05
N THR A 79 7.77 -12.49 9.62
CA THR A 79 7.20 -12.39 10.98
C THR A 79 5.93 -13.24 11.14
N TYR A 80 5.10 -13.32 10.10
CA TYR A 80 3.85 -14.10 10.11
C TYR A 80 3.98 -15.48 9.45
N GLY A 81 5.18 -15.96 9.15
CA GLY A 81 5.41 -17.31 8.63
C GLY A 81 4.89 -17.60 7.22
N PHE A 82 4.61 -16.57 6.42
CA PHE A 82 4.16 -16.73 5.04
C PHE A 82 5.25 -17.30 4.12
N GLY A 83 6.51 -16.96 4.40
CA GLY A 83 7.65 -17.55 3.73
C GLY A 83 8.80 -16.57 3.49
N ASN A 84 9.94 -17.14 3.11
CA ASN A 84 11.20 -16.42 2.87
C ASN A 84 11.29 -15.92 1.43
N PHE A 85 10.32 -15.12 1.01
CA PHE A 85 10.30 -14.57 -0.34
C PHE A 85 11.42 -13.54 -0.54
N GLU A 86 11.95 -13.49 -1.75
CA GLU A 86 12.71 -12.36 -2.28
C GLU A 86 11.88 -11.69 -3.37
N LEU A 87 11.51 -10.44 -3.14
CA LEU A 87 10.72 -9.60 -4.01
C LEU A 87 11.63 -8.71 -4.89
N SER A 88 11.15 -8.43 -6.09
CA SER A 88 11.84 -7.64 -7.09
C SER A 88 11.58 -6.13 -6.89
N ASP A 89 12.55 -5.44 -6.30
CA ASP A 89 12.58 -3.98 -6.21
C ASP A 89 12.80 -3.31 -7.58
N ILE A 90 13.49 -4.00 -8.50
CA ILE A 90 13.63 -3.62 -9.90
C ILE A 90 12.26 -3.54 -10.58
N ASN A 91 11.41 -4.57 -10.45
CA ASN A 91 10.09 -4.57 -11.08
C ASN A 91 9.18 -3.50 -10.49
N LEU A 92 9.23 -3.28 -9.17
CA LEU A 92 8.49 -2.17 -8.56
C LEU A 92 8.93 -0.82 -9.14
N LYS A 93 10.23 -0.62 -9.35
CA LYS A 93 10.78 0.57 -10.01
C LYS A 93 10.36 0.69 -11.49
N LEU A 94 10.24 -0.41 -12.22
CA LEU A 94 9.92 -0.38 -13.66
C LEU A 94 8.42 -0.22 -13.94
N TYR A 95 7.59 -0.82 -13.10
CA TYR A 95 6.14 -0.91 -13.29
C TYR A 95 5.35 0.02 -12.37
N HIS A 96 5.99 1.06 -11.81
CA HIS A 96 5.34 2.00 -10.89
C HIS A 96 4.25 2.87 -11.54
N GLY A 97 4.27 3.05 -12.86
CA GLY A 97 3.25 3.79 -13.62
C GLY A 97 3.41 5.32 -13.66
N PHE A 98 4.05 5.94 -12.64
CA PHE A 98 4.39 7.38 -12.63
C PHE A 98 5.35 7.77 -13.76
N VAL A 99 5.63 9.08 -13.90
CA VAL A 99 6.55 9.56 -14.94
C VAL A 99 7.96 8.94 -14.81
N PRO A 100 8.69 8.70 -15.91
CA PRO A 100 9.95 7.93 -15.90
C PRO A 100 11.03 8.44 -14.94
N GLU A 101 11.08 9.74 -14.69
CA GLU A 101 12.01 10.42 -13.77
C GLU A 101 11.83 9.95 -12.31
N ARG A 102 10.65 9.41 -11.98
CA ARG A 102 10.34 8.90 -10.64
C ARG A 102 11.00 7.55 -10.36
N SER A 103 11.54 6.88 -11.38
CA SER A 103 12.27 5.63 -11.23
C SER A 103 13.52 5.77 -10.32
N THR A 104 14.09 6.98 -10.20
CA THR A 104 15.23 7.27 -9.32
C THR A 104 14.89 8.14 -8.11
N ASN A 105 13.62 8.50 -7.91
CA ASN A 105 13.18 9.48 -6.89
C ASN A 105 11.86 9.10 -6.19
N GLY A 106 11.56 7.80 -6.04
CA GLY A 106 10.25 7.35 -5.55
C GLY A 106 10.00 7.46 -4.04
N ASN A 107 8.83 7.00 -3.61
CA ASN A 107 8.37 7.08 -2.21
C ASN A 107 7.31 6.00 -1.88
N HIS A 108 6.82 5.99 -0.64
CA HIS A 108 5.83 5.01 -0.16
C HIS A 108 4.45 5.14 -0.82
N TYR A 109 4.03 6.34 -1.27
CA TYR A 109 2.79 6.51 -2.04
C TYR A 109 2.86 5.74 -3.35
N MET A 110 3.99 5.85 -4.06
CA MET A 110 4.19 5.14 -5.32
C MET A 110 4.23 3.61 -5.14
N ALA A 111 4.89 3.13 -4.08
CA ALA A 111 4.89 1.71 -3.75
C ALA A 111 3.48 1.22 -3.41
N THR A 112 2.71 1.99 -2.64
CA THR A 112 1.32 1.65 -2.31
C THR A 112 0.42 1.64 -3.54
N ALA A 113 0.58 2.58 -4.47
CA ALA A 113 -0.15 2.57 -5.74
C ALA A 113 0.17 1.33 -6.60
N TYR A 114 1.43 0.94 -6.66
CA TYR A 114 1.88 -0.28 -7.34
C TYR A 114 1.25 -1.54 -6.75
N PHE A 115 1.22 -1.63 -5.42
CA PHE A 115 0.64 -2.75 -4.70
C PHE A 115 -0.90 -2.79 -4.78
N SER A 116 -1.58 -1.66 -4.53
CA SER A 116 -3.04 -1.60 -4.43
C SER A 116 -3.77 -1.82 -5.77
N ARG A 117 -3.08 -1.63 -6.90
CA ARG A 117 -3.58 -1.99 -8.23
C ARG A 117 -3.12 -3.37 -8.70
N ARG A 118 -2.47 -4.15 -7.83
CA ARG A 118 -1.98 -5.51 -8.07
C ARG A 118 -0.95 -5.63 -9.20
N SER A 119 -0.12 -4.61 -9.42
CA SER A 119 1.03 -4.70 -10.32
C SER A 119 2.18 -5.54 -9.73
N GLY A 120 2.11 -5.85 -8.42
CA GLY A 120 2.98 -6.78 -7.70
C GLY A 120 2.55 -6.91 -6.23
N PRO A 121 3.45 -7.32 -5.32
CA PRO A 121 4.88 -7.57 -5.54
C PRO A 121 5.16 -8.79 -6.43
N LEU A 122 6.21 -8.68 -7.24
CA LEU A 122 6.70 -9.76 -8.10
C LEU A 122 7.91 -10.43 -7.45
N LEU A 123 8.06 -11.74 -7.68
CA LEU A 123 9.24 -12.48 -7.24
C LEU A 123 10.49 -11.97 -7.96
N LYS A 124 11.58 -11.85 -7.20
CA LYS A 124 12.91 -11.59 -7.75
C LYS A 124 13.33 -12.77 -8.61
N ASN A 125 13.76 -12.47 -9.83
CA ASN A 125 14.23 -13.46 -10.77
C ASN A 125 15.22 -12.78 -11.73
N PRO A 126 16.53 -13.12 -11.66
CA PRO A 126 17.55 -12.51 -12.50
C PRO A 126 17.29 -12.61 -14.02
N GLU A 127 16.49 -13.57 -14.48
CA GLU A 127 16.16 -13.74 -15.89
C GLU A 127 14.97 -12.90 -16.37
N THR A 128 14.17 -12.34 -15.46
CA THR A 128 13.00 -11.52 -15.78
C THR A 128 13.14 -10.10 -15.25
N ASP A 129 13.87 -9.93 -14.16
CA ASP A 129 14.18 -8.63 -13.58
C ASP A 129 14.92 -7.80 -14.64
N SER A 130 14.39 -6.60 -14.93
CA SER A 130 14.91 -5.66 -15.95
C SER A 130 14.48 -5.91 -17.40
N LEU A 131 13.67 -6.94 -17.69
CA LEU A 131 13.12 -7.15 -19.03
C LEU A 131 11.67 -6.66 -19.09
N TYR A 132 11.45 -5.56 -19.82
CA TYR A 132 10.10 -5.28 -20.34
C TYR A 132 9.66 -6.51 -21.16
N HIS A 133 8.46 -7.03 -20.92
CA HIS A 133 7.79 -8.11 -21.70
C HIS A 133 8.02 -9.58 -21.31
N LYS A 134 8.68 -9.92 -20.19
CA LYS A 134 8.62 -11.29 -19.64
C LYS A 134 7.83 -11.26 -18.33
N GLU A 135 6.63 -11.85 -18.31
CA GLU A 135 5.68 -11.79 -17.19
C GLU A 135 6.29 -12.42 -15.93
N PRO A 136 6.74 -11.62 -14.94
CA PRO A 136 7.31 -12.15 -13.72
C PRO A 136 6.19 -12.74 -12.85
N ALA A 137 6.49 -13.79 -12.10
CA ALA A 137 5.52 -14.39 -11.21
C ALA A 137 5.12 -13.42 -10.08
N THR A 138 3.82 -13.21 -9.90
CA THR A 138 3.28 -12.47 -8.76
C THR A 138 3.42 -13.31 -7.50
N ALA A 139 4.00 -12.75 -6.44
CA ALA A 139 4.21 -13.47 -5.18
C ALA A 139 2.90 -13.57 -4.37
N ALA A 140 2.22 -12.43 -4.21
CA ALA A 140 0.97 -12.29 -3.48
C ALA A 140 0.35 -10.92 -3.83
N TYR A 141 -0.85 -10.65 -3.33
CA TYR A 141 -1.48 -9.34 -3.44
C TYR A 141 -1.51 -8.65 -2.08
N ILE A 142 -0.85 -7.52 -1.95
CA ILE A 142 -0.98 -6.64 -0.78
C ILE A 142 -2.35 -5.96 -0.84
N THR A 143 -3.11 -6.01 0.24
CA THR A 143 -4.45 -5.43 0.31
C THR A 143 -4.50 -4.16 1.12
N ASP A 144 -3.56 -3.95 2.05
CA ASP A 144 -3.60 -2.82 2.97
C ASP A 144 -2.21 -2.20 3.19
N ALA A 145 -2.21 -0.90 3.42
CA ALA A 145 -1.05 -0.13 3.81
C ALA A 145 -1.41 0.86 4.91
N ARG A 146 -0.46 1.20 5.79
CA ARG A 146 -0.61 2.23 6.81
C ARG A 146 0.56 3.18 6.78
N TYR A 147 0.27 4.48 6.82
CA TYR A 147 1.25 5.54 6.92
C TYR A 147 1.31 6.00 8.37
N LEU A 148 2.42 5.68 9.03
CA LEU A 148 2.53 5.84 10.48
C LEU A 148 3.06 7.25 10.81
N PRO A 149 2.49 7.94 11.81
CA PRO A 149 2.95 9.25 12.24
C PRO A 149 4.37 9.16 12.83
N ASN A 150 4.97 10.33 13.06
CA ASN A 150 6.18 10.46 13.86
C ASN A 150 5.86 10.20 15.34
N ASP A 151 5.74 8.92 15.69
CA ASP A 151 5.53 8.43 17.06
C ASP A 151 6.51 7.28 17.33
N PRO A 152 7.63 7.55 18.03
CA PRO A 152 8.62 6.54 18.35
C PRO A 152 8.06 5.31 19.07
N HIS A 153 7.05 5.46 19.93
CA HIS A 153 6.46 4.33 20.64
C HIS A 153 5.67 3.44 19.68
N LEU A 154 4.87 4.05 18.80
CA LEU A 154 4.17 3.31 17.76
C LEU A 154 5.15 2.58 16.83
N ILE A 155 6.25 3.23 16.44
CA ILE A 155 7.24 2.64 15.55
C ILE A 155 7.95 1.46 16.23
N LYS A 156 8.39 1.60 17.49
CA LYS A 156 8.94 0.48 18.28
C LYS A 156 7.98 -0.70 18.35
N LYS A 157 6.70 -0.45 18.66
CA LYS A 157 5.67 -1.48 18.67
C LYS A 157 5.50 -2.14 17.31
N THR A 158 5.41 -1.34 16.25
CA THR A 158 5.24 -1.86 14.89
C THR A 158 6.40 -2.76 14.48
N ILE A 159 7.64 -2.37 14.85
CA ILE A 159 8.84 -3.19 14.61
C ILE A 159 8.73 -4.55 15.32
N MET A 160 8.22 -4.58 16.56
CA MET A 160 8.05 -5.83 17.31
C MET A 160 6.93 -6.72 16.76
N ASP A 161 5.79 -6.14 16.37
CA ASP A 161 4.58 -6.90 16.06
C ASP A 161 4.43 -7.22 14.57
N TYR A 162 5.01 -6.41 13.69
CA TYR A 162 4.94 -6.61 12.24
C TYR A 162 6.30 -6.89 11.62
N GLY A 163 7.38 -6.31 12.14
CA GLY A 163 8.71 -6.38 11.52
C GLY A 163 9.13 -5.04 10.93
N ALA A 164 9.99 -5.06 9.92
CA ALA A 164 10.70 -3.88 9.44
C ALA A 164 9.75 -2.77 8.91
N VAL A 165 9.95 -1.54 9.41
CA VAL A 165 9.14 -0.36 9.04
C VAL A 165 9.89 0.47 8.01
N TYR A 166 9.26 0.74 6.87
CA TYR A 166 9.81 1.69 5.89
C TYR A 166 9.86 3.09 6.50
N SER A 167 10.99 3.80 6.36
CA SER A 167 11.11 5.23 6.70
C SER A 167 12.00 5.95 5.70
N MET A 168 11.66 7.21 5.41
CA MET A 168 12.53 8.10 4.62
C MET A 168 13.45 8.92 5.52
N MET A 169 14.59 9.35 4.98
CA MET A 169 15.56 10.19 5.67
C MET A 169 16.32 11.09 4.68
N TYR A 170 17.08 12.04 5.23
CA TYR A 170 18.21 12.61 4.52
C TYR A 170 19.40 11.65 4.63
N TYR A 171 20.06 11.36 3.52
CA TYR A 171 21.31 10.64 3.52
C TYR A 171 22.35 11.38 2.69
N LYS A 172 23.51 11.60 3.32
CA LYS A 172 24.71 12.12 2.69
C LYS A 172 25.90 11.36 3.28
N LYS A 173 26.69 10.72 2.43
CA LYS A 173 27.76 9.79 2.85
C LYS A 173 28.76 10.46 3.81
N GLU A 174 29.05 11.74 3.60
CA GLU A 174 30.02 12.49 4.40
C GLU A 174 29.56 12.73 5.85
N ILE A 175 28.28 12.56 6.15
CA ILE A 175 27.71 12.73 7.50
C ILE A 175 27.80 11.44 8.31
N LEU A 176 27.88 10.28 7.65
CA LEU A 176 27.99 8.98 8.32
C LEU A 176 29.35 8.86 9.01
N ASP A 177 29.33 8.64 10.32
CA ASP A 177 30.53 8.19 11.04
C ASP A 177 30.78 6.72 10.71
N THR A 178 31.73 6.47 9.82
CA THR A 178 32.09 5.12 9.36
C THR A 178 32.83 4.27 10.39
N ILE A 179 33.30 4.85 11.50
CA ILE A 179 33.95 4.09 12.59
C ILE A 179 32.89 3.47 13.48
N THR A 180 31.87 4.25 13.83
CA THR A 180 30.79 3.84 14.74
C THR A 180 29.52 3.37 14.01
N ASN A 181 29.45 3.55 12.69
CA ASN A 181 28.26 3.37 11.86
C ASN A 181 27.07 4.21 12.34
N THR A 182 27.33 5.39 12.89
CA THR A 182 26.29 6.28 13.42
C THR A 182 26.00 7.45 12.49
N TYR A 183 24.73 7.86 12.45
CA TYR A 183 24.23 8.91 11.58
C TYR A 183 23.30 9.85 12.35
N TYR A 184 23.48 11.15 12.11
CA TYR A 184 22.60 12.20 12.59
C TYR A 184 22.74 13.40 11.67
N THR A 185 21.62 14.04 11.34
CA THR A 185 21.62 15.35 10.67
C THR A 185 20.40 16.17 11.06
N ASP A 186 20.61 17.48 11.11
CA ASP A 186 19.60 18.54 11.26
C ASP A 186 19.17 19.14 9.91
N VAL A 187 19.68 18.61 8.79
CA VAL A 187 19.35 19.11 7.46
C VAL A 187 17.96 18.60 7.06
N GLU A 188 16.95 19.46 7.08
CA GLU A 188 15.57 19.17 6.67
C GLU A 188 15.44 18.92 5.15
N LYS A 189 15.73 17.69 4.72
CA LYS A 189 15.60 17.26 3.32
C LYS A 189 15.44 15.76 3.24
N ILE A 190 14.65 15.27 2.29
CA ILE A 190 14.54 13.83 2.05
C ILE A 190 15.17 13.45 0.71
N ASN A 191 16.00 12.41 0.70
CA ASN A 191 16.57 11.84 -0.53
C ASN A 191 16.83 10.31 -0.45
N HIS A 192 16.54 9.66 0.67
CA HIS A 192 16.82 8.24 0.86
C HIS A 192 15.72 7.54 1.65
N ALA A 193 15.63 6.22 1.50
CA ALA A 193 14.70 5.38 2.23
C ALA A 193 15.43 4.16 2.79
N VAL A 194 15.07 3.77 4.00
CA VAL A 194 15.66 2.67 4.77
C VAL A 194 14.53 1.91 5.46
N ASN A 195 14.86 0.78 6.08
CA ASN A 195 13.95 0.12 7.01
C ASN A 195 14.45 0.23 8.43
N LEU A 196 13.57 0.63 9.35
CA LEU A 196 13.80 0.56 10.78
C LEU A 196 13.55 -0.87 11.24
N VAL A 197 14.57 -1.48 11.82
CA VAL A 197 14.58 -2.91 12.18
C VAL A 197 14.82 -3.13 13.67
N GLY A 198 14.87 -2.06 14.46
CA GLY A 198 15.15 -2.14 15.88
C GLY A 198 15.57 -0.80 16.45
N TRP A 199 16.00 -0.81 17.70
CA TRP A 199 16.51 0.35 18.40
C TRP A 199 17.44 -0.02 19.54
N ASN A 200 18.20 0.97 20.02
CA ASN A 200 18.99 0.90 21.23
C ASN A 200 18.93 2.25 21.97
N ASP A 201 18.22 2.29 23.10
CA ASP A 201 17.99 3.50 23.92
C ASP A 201 19.26 4.00 24.63
N THR A 202 20.31 3.19 24.65
CA THR A 202 21.58 3.50 25.34
C THR A 202 22.73 3.82 24.40
N LEU A 203 22.57 3.58 23.08
CA LEU A 203 23.61 3.85 22.10
C LEU A 203 23.86 5.36 22.01
N ILE A 204 25.12 5.75 21.92
CA ILE A 204 25.51 7.14 21.71
C ILE A 204 25.89 7.35 20.24
N THR A 205 25.14 8.20 19.55
CA THR A 205 25.34 8.57 18.14
C THR A 205 25.78 10.04 18.08
N GLN A 206 27.05 10.30 17.74
CA GLN A 206 27.59 11.66 17.65
C GLN A 206 27.29 12.55 18.89
N GLY A 207 27.35 11.94 20.09
CA GLY A 207 27.10 12.62 21.37
C GLY A 207 25.64 12.61 21.86
N ARG A 208 24.72 12.05 21.08
CA ARG A 208 23.28 11.96 21.40
C ARG A 208 22.90 10.57 21.84
N ARG A 209 21.98 10.42 22.80
CA ARG A 209 21.58 9.12 23.35
C ARG A 209 20.33 8.60 22.66
N GLY A 210 20.36 7.32 22.30
CA GLY A 210 19.24 6.62 21.70
C GLY A 210 19.31 6.64 20.18
N ALA A 211 19.15 5.47 19.58
CA ALA A 211 19.23 5.32 18.13
C ALA A 211 18.29 4.25 17.60
N TRP A 212 17.80 4.48 16.39
CA TRP A 212 17.19 3.47 15.55
C TRP A 212 18.27 2.59 14.92
N ILE A 213 17.99 1.30 14.79
CA ILE A 213 18.78 0.39 13.96
C ILE A 213 18.13 0.38 12.59
N ALA A 214 18.88 0.76 11.56
CA ALA A 214 18.38 0.89 10.20
C ALA A 214 19.09 -0.08 9.25
N GLN A 215 18.31 -0.79 8.45
CA GLN A 215 18.78 -1.58 7.31
C GLN A 215 18.82 -0.69 6.06
N ASN A 216 20.00 -0.58 5.46
CA ASN A 216 20.20 0.15 4.21
C ASN A 216 20.04 -0.80 3.00
N SER A 217 19.97 -0.23 1.80
CA SER A 217 19.89 -0.95 0.52
C SER A 217 21.18 -0.83 -0.29
N LEU A 218 22.32 -0.65 0.35
CA LEU A 218 23.64 -0.52 -0.29
C LEU A 218 24.47 -1.82 -0.23
N GLY A 219 23.81 -2.95 0.03
CA GLY A 219 24.44 -4.26 0.19
C GLY A 219 25.17 -4.46 1.51
N GLU A 220 25.59 -5.68 1.78
CA GLU A 220 26.19 -6.09 3.06
C GLU A 220 27.56 -5.43 3.35
N LYS A 221 28.23 -4.89 2.34
CA LYS A 221 29.51 -4.17 2.54
C LYS A 221 29.33 -2.79 3.15
N PHE A 222 28.10 -2.27 3.18
CA PHE A 222 27.79 -0.99 3.79
C PHE A 222 27.73 -1.12 5.32
N GLY A 223 28.35 -0.19 6.04
CA GLY A 223 28.25 -0.09 7.50
C GLY A 223 28.54 -1.41 8.22
N GLU A 224 27.67 -1.78 9.14
CA GLU A 224 27.71 -3.04 9.87
C GLU A 224 26.86 -4.10 9.15
N LYS A 225 27.43 -4.77 8.14
CA LYS A 225 26.74 -5.81 7.35
C LYS A 225 25.44 -5.34 6.67
N GLY A 226 25.40 -4.11 6.22
CA GLY A 226 24.22 -3.46 5.62
C GLY A 226 23.41 -2.59 6.58
N PHE A 227 23.80 -2.53 7.86
CA PHE A 227 23.09 -1.80 8.90
C PHE A 227 23.89 -0.62 9.44
N PHE A 228 23.19 0.34 10.02
CA PHE A 228 23.76 1.51 10.66
C PHE A 228 22.77 2.07 11.69
N TYR A 229 23.21 3.03 12.49
CA TYR A 229 22.45 3.54 13.62
C TYR A 229 22.10 5.02 13.41
N ILE A 230 20.81 5.35 13.44
CA ILE A 230 20.33 6.71 13.23
C ILE A 230 19.90 7.28 14.58
N SER A 231 20.45 8.42 14.98
CA SER A 231 20.04 9.12 16.21
C SER A 231 18.53 9.32 16.26
N TYR A 232 17.92 9.18 17.45
CA TYR A 232 16.52 9.57 17.66
C TYR A 232 16.25 11.05 17.41
N GLU A 233 17.29 11.87 17.47
CA GLU A 233 17.19 13.30 17.25
C GLU A 233 17.38 13.70 15.77
N ASP A 234 17.55 12.73 14.85
CA ASP A 234 17.60 13.04 13.41
C ASP A 234 16.32 13.72 12.93
N GLU A 235 16.45 14.83 12.20
CA GLU A 235 15.33 15.72 11.87
C GLU A 235 14.36 15.11 10.83
N ASN A 236 14.80 14.08 10.10
CA ASN A 236 14.09 13.57 8.93
C ASN A 236 13.47 12.20 9.15
N ILE A 237 14.16 11.33 9.89
CA ILE A 237 13.67 9.99 10.17
C ILE A 237 12.32 10.08 10.90
N LEU A 238 11.41 9.15 10.60
CA LEU A 238 10.03 9.13 11.09
C LEU A 238 9.05 10.15 10.51
N ASN A 239 9.47 11.04 9.61
CA ASN A 239 8.51 11.95 8.97
C ASN A 239 7.65 11.27 7.89
N TYR A 240 8.13 10.15 7.33
CA TYR A 240 7.42 9.39 6.29
C TYR A 240 7.60 7.89 6.48
N ASN A 241 6.68 7.29 7.24
CA ASN A 241 6.72 5.86 7.57
C ASN A 241 5.63 5.09 6.85
N ALA A 242 5.92 3.84 6.48
CA ALA A 242 4.89 2.96 5.93
C ALA A 242 5.09 1.50 6.32
N ILE A 243 3.97 0.78 6.37
CA ILE A 243 3.93 -0.69 6.37
C ILE A 243 2.86 -1.16 5.39
N TRP A 244 3.06 -2.36 4.85
CA TRP A 244 2.11 -3.06 3.96
C TRP A 244 1.69 -4.35 4.63
N ASN A 245 0.72 -4.23 5.53
CA ASN A 245 0.53 -5.15 6.64
C ASN A 245 -0.54 -6.23 6.43
N LYS A 246 -1.29 -6.18 5.32
CA LYS A 246 -2.20 -7.27 4.94
C LYS A 246 -1.95 -7.69 3.50
N TRP A 247 -2.05 -8.98 3.26
CA TRP A 247 -1.95 -9.57 1.94
C TRP A 247 -2.89 -10.77 1.82
N ILE A 248 -3.13 -11.18 0.58
CA ILE A 248 -3.71 -12.46 0.23
C ILE A 248 -2.75 -13.18 -0.72
N PRO A 249 -2.67 -14.53 -0.67
CA PRO A 249 -1.95 -15.29 -1.69
C PRO A 249 -2.41 -14.95 -3.11
N TYR A 250 -1.55 -15.22 -4.08
CA TYR A 250 -1.90 -15.06 -5.49
C TYR A 250 -3.14 -15.90 -5.82
N GLU A 251 -4.18 -15.24 -6.34
CA GLU A 251 -5.45 -15.85 -6.72
C GLU A 251 -5.71 -15.60 -8.22
N PRO A 252 -5.54 -16.62 -9.10
CA PRO A 252 -5.62 -16.44 -10.55
C PRO A 252 -7.01 -16.04 -11.05
N ASN A 253 -8.07 -16.38 -10.33
CA ASN A 253 -9.45 -16.01 -10.70
C ASN A 253 -9.84 -14.62 -10.17
N SER A 254 -8.96 -13.95 -9.42
CA SER A 254 -9.27 -12.64 -8.90
C SER A 254 -9.16 -11.55 -9.98
N LYS A 255 -10.00 -10.52 -9.85
CA LYS A 255 -10.00 -9.34 -10.72
C LYS A 255 -10.17 -8.11 -9.85
N ILE A 256 -9.48 -7.04 -10.22
CA ILE A 256 -9.64 -5.73 -9.59
C ILE A 256 -10.18 -4.75 -10.63
N TYR A 257 -11.13 -3.92 -10.22
CA TYR A 257 -11.63 -2.79 -10.99
C TYR A 257 -11.14 -1.50 -10.36
N TYR A 258 -10.52 -0.65 -11.17
CA TYR A 258 -10.00 0.65 -10.75
C TYR A 258 -9.89 1.58 -11.96
N TYR A 259 -9.95 2.89 -11.72
CA TYR A 259 -9.53 3.90 -12.69
C TYR A 259 -8.23 4.59 -12.25
N ASP A 260 -7.97 4.62 -10.93
CA ASP A 260 -6.76 5.20 -10.35
C ASP A 260 -5.51 4.32 -10.56
N THR A 261 -4.73 4.63 -11.58
CA THR A 261 -3.52 3.85 -11.90
C THR A 261 -2.35 4.16 -10.97
N LEU A 262 -2.27 5.38 -10.46
CA LEU A 262 -1.18 5.95 -9.66
C LEU A 262 -1.61 6.15 -8.21
N GLY A 263 -2.82 5.71 -7.83
CA GLY A 263 -3.34 5.81 -6.48
C GLY A 263 -3.47 7.25 -5.98
N SER A 264 -3.55 7.41 -4.66
CA SER A 264 -3.74 8.72 -4.05
C SER A 264 -2.41 9.39 -3.70
N PHE A 265 -2.21 10.57 -4.29
CA PHE A 265 -1.12 11.51 -3.99
C PHE A 265 -1.62 12.96 -3.98
N TYR A 266 -2.94 13.16 -4.13
CA TYR A 266 -3.60 14.45 -4.01
C TYR A 266 -4.99 14.26 -3.38
N SER A 267 -5.60 15.37 -2.98
CA SER A 267 -6.84 15.37 -2.20
C SER A 267 -7.88 16.34 -2.75
N TYR A 268 -9.15 16.00 -2.58
CA TYR A 268 -10.27 16.87 -2.95
C TYR A 268 -11.33 16.92 -1.86
N GLY A 269 -12.03 18.05 -1.73
CA GLY A 269 -13.18 18.17 -0.85
C GLY A 269 -13.93 19.48 -1.06
N PHE A 270 -14.98 19.65 -0.26
CA PHE A 270 -15.94 20.75 -0.37
C PHE A 270 -15.87 21.74 0.79
N ARG A 271 -14.68 21.92 1.38
CA ARG A 271 -14.49 22.73 2.60
C ARG A 271 -15.30 22.19 3.78
N ASP A 272 -15.54 20.88 3.79
CA ASP A 272 -16.25 20.12 4.82
C ASP A 272 -15.46 18.84 5.10
N THR A 273 -15.63 18.32 6.32
CA THR A 273 -15.05 17.06 6.81
C THR A 273 -15.71 15.83 6.20
N ILE A 274 -16.90 16.00 5.59
CA ILE A 274 -17.66 14.93 4.96
C ILE A 274 -17.56 15.10 3.44
N CYS A 275 -17.35 13.98 2.74
CA CYS A 275 -17.47 13.94 1.29
C CYS A 275 -17.79 12.54 0.80
N TYR A 276 -18.43 12.43 -0.36
CA TYR A 276 -18.79 11.18 -1.01
C TYR A 276 -18.16 11.11 -2.39
N GLY A 277 -17.63 9.93 -2.72
CA GLY A 277 -17.21 9.56 -4.06
C GLY A 277 -18.08 8.43 -4.59
N LEU A 278 -18.39 8.45 -5.88
CA LEU A 278 -19.14 7.41 -6.58
C LEU A 278 -18.35 6.98 -7.81
N VAL A 279 -18.12 5.68 -7.96
CA VAL A 279 -17.44 5.12 -9.14
C VAL A 279 -18.29 4.06 -9.82
N LYS A 280 -18.40 4.14 -11.15
CA LYS A 280 -19.11 3.21 -12.01
C LYS A 280 -18.17 2.21 -12.65
N TYR A 281 -18.47 0.92 -12.53
CA TYR A 281 -17.80 -0.14 -13.29
C TYR A 281 -18.80 -0.96 -14.11
N THR A 282 -18.28 -1.68 -15.09
CA THR A 282 -19.05 -2.64 -15.89
C THR A 282 -18.38 -4.01 -15.78
N ALA A 283 -19.13 -5.03 -15.37
CA ALA A 283 -18.62 -6.38 -15.25
C ALA A 283 -18.22 -6.96 -16.63
N GLU A 284 -16.99 -7.45 -16.76
CA GLU A 284 -16.47 -8.00 -18.03
C GLU A 284 -16.76 -9.50 -18.17
N CYS A 285 -17.06 -10.14 -17.05
CA CYS A 285 -17.47 -11.53 -16.89
C CYS A 285 -18.43 -11.62 -15.71
N ASP A 286 -19.05 -12.78 -15.51
CA ASP A 286 -19.76 -13.05 -14.27
C ASP A 286 -18.76 -13.05 -13.12
N LEU A 287 -19.08 -12.32 -12.06
CA LEU A 287 -18.17 -12.10 -10.94
C LEU A 287 -18.90 -11.96 -9.61
N LYS A 288 -18.17 -12.19 -8.53
CA LYS A 288 -18.53 -11.84 -7.16
C LYS A 288 -17.65 -10.69 -6.70
N ILE A 289 -18.22 -9.54 -6.34
CA ILE A 289 -17.53 -8.49 -5.61
C ILE A 289 -17.39 -8.99 -4.17
N THR A 290 -16.16 -8.95 -3.64
CA THR A 290 -15.81 -9.48 -2.32
C THR A 290 -15.34 -8.38 -1.37
N LYS A 291 -14.66 -7.37 -1.91
CA LYS A 291 -14.20 -6.20 -1.14
C LYS A 291 -14.36 -4.92 -1.94
N THR A 292 -14.47 -3.82 -1.22
CA THR A 292 -14.15 -2.49 -1.76
C THR A 292 -12.80 -2.05 -1.21
N GLY A 293 -12.13 -1.10 -1.86
CA GLY A 293 -10.93 -0.52 -1.26
C GLY A 293 -10.69 0.91 -1.68
N THR A 294 -10.02 1.66 -0.82
CA THR A 294 -9.74 3.07 -1.04
C THR A 294 -8.52 3.54 -0.26
N PHE A 295 -7.98 4.69 -0.66
CA PHE A 295 -6.98 5.40 0.12
C PHE A 295 -7.65 6.27 1.20
N VAL A 296 -6.90 6.56 2.26
CA VAL A 296 -7.28 7.48 3.32
C VAL A 296 -6.17 8.51 3.45
N ASN A 297 -6.48 9.78 3.18
CA ASN A 297 -5.51 10.87 3.15
C ASN A 297 -5.05 11.27 4.57
N PHE A 298 -5.96 11.21 5.54
CA PHE A 298 -5.74 11.74 6.89
C PHE A 298 -6.12 10.72 7.97
N PRO A 299 -5.42 10.68 9.11
CA PRO A 299 -5.72 9.78 10.21
C PRO A 299 -7.09 10.08 10.83
N ASN A 300 -7.62 9.11 11.58
CA ASN A 300 -8.94 9.15 12.23
C ASN A 300 -10.13 9.34 11.27
N THR A 301 -9.93 9.11 9.96
CA THR A 301 -11.01 9.12 8.97
C THR A 301 -11.94 7.94 9.20
N ARG A 302 -13.24 8.14 9.04
CA ARG A 302 -14.22 7.05 9.00
C ARG A 302 -14.67 6.86 7.57
N ILE A 303 -14.63 5.62 7.10
CA ILE A 303 -15.02 5.26 5.73
C ILE A 303 -16.17 4.27 5.74
N TYR A 304 -17.01 4.36 4.72
CA TYR A 304 -18.21 3.53 4.59
C TYR A 304 -18.54 3.37 3.12
N ALA A 305 -18.79 2.13 2.68
CA ALA A 305 -19.03 1.81 1.29
C ALA A 305 -20.41 1.20 1.06
N GLU A 306 -21.04 1.58 -0.04
CA GLU A 306 -22.28 0.98 -0.52
C GLU A 306 -22.15 0.62 -2.00
N ILE A 307 -22.79 -0.47 -2.39
CA ILE A 307 -22.79 -0.95 -3.77
C ILE A 307 -24.20 -0.85 -4.33
N TYR A 308 -24.36 -0.26 -5.52
CA TYR A 308 -25.63 -0.05 -6.20
C TYR A 308 -25.62 -0.66 -7.60
N ARG A 309 -26.83 -0.98 -8.11
CA ARG A 309 -27.02 -1.50 -9.47
C ARG A 309 -27.03 -0.38 -10.51
N GLU A 310 -27.64 0.76 -10.19
CA GLU A 310 -27.96 1.79 -11.18
C GLU A 310 -27.75 3.21 -10.64
N PHE A 311 -27.31 4.10 -11.54
CA PHE A 311 -27.25 5.54 -11.33
C PHE A 311 -27.89 6.24 -12.54
N ASN A 312 -28.94 7.02 -12.30
CA ASN A 312 -29.59 7.79 -13.34
C ASN A 312 -28.88 9.14 -13.46
N ASP A 313 -28.08 9.33 -14.52
CA ASP A 313 -27.25 10.52 -14.68
C ASP A 313 -28.07 11.81 -14.87
N SER A 314 -29.30 11.74 -15.39
CA SER A 314 -30.15 12.93 -15.57
C SER A 314 -30.73 13.45 -14.25
N SER A 315 -31.20 12.55 -13.38
CA SER A 315 -31.78 12.90 -12.07
C SER A 315 -30.78 12.83 -10.93
N LYS A 316 -29.57 12.32 -11.18
CA LYS A 316 -28.49 12.10 -10.22
C LYS A 316 -28.91 11.22 -9.03
N THR A 317 -29.70 10.18 -9.30
CA THR A 317 -30.25 9.27 -8.27
C THR A 317 -29.67 7.87 -8.38
N LEU A 318 -29.47 7.21 -7.23
CA LEU A 318 -28.98 5.83 -7.10
C LEU A 318 -30.14 4.87 -6.85
N PHE A 319 -30.08 3.68 -7.44
CA PHE A 319 -31.11 2.64 -7.29
C PHE A 319 -30.50 1.25 -7.10
N GLY A 320 -31.29 0.36 -6.48
CA GLY A 320 -30.97 -1.05 -6.36
C GLY A 320 -29.70 -1.29 -5.53
N LYS A 321 -29.69 -0.84 -4.27
CA LYS A 321 -28.62 -1.13 -3.31
C LYS A 321 -28.44 -2.66 -3.20
N LEU A 322 -27.21 -3.10 -3.38
CA LEU A 322 -26.79 -4.51 -3.40
C LEU A 322 -26.10 -4.92 -2.11
N SER A 323 -25.32 -4.01 -1.51
CA SER A 323 -24.58 -4.24 -0.27
C SER A 323 -24.18 -2.93 0.39
N GLU A 324 -23.85 -3.02 1.68
CA GLU A 324 -23.17 -1.99 2.46
C GLU A 324 -22.11 -2.62 3.35
N ASN A 325 -21.07 -1.86 3.71
CA ASN A 325 -20.10 -2.22 4.73
C ASN A 325 -20.45 -1.54 6.06
N ASN A 326 -20.03 -2.07 7.20
CA ASN A 326 -20.03 -1.28 8.43
C ASN A 326 -19.06 -0.09 8.32
N GLU A 327 -19.32 0.98 9.08
CA GLU A 327 -18.37 2.10 9.19
C GLU A 327 -17.03 1.59 9.75
N TYR A 328 -15.94 1.87 9.02
CA TYR A 328 -14.59 1.51 9.44
C TYR A 328 -13.84 2.75 9.93
N HIS A 329 -13.30 2.67 11.15
CA HIS A 329 -12.48 3.73 11.73
C HIS A 329 -11.01 3.55 11.35
N CYS A 330 -10.53 4.40 10.45
CA CYS A 330 -9.15 4.40 9.95
C CYS A 330 -8.29 5.25 10.88
N LYS A 331 -7.58 4.62 11.82
CA LYS A 331 -6.73 5.33 12.78
C LYS A 331 -5.58 6.07 12.07
N TYR A 332 -5.05 5.50 11.00
CA TYR A 332 -3.94 6.06 10.22
C TYR A 332 -4.34 6.41 8.78
N ALA A 333 -3.55 7.26 8.13
CA ALA A 333 -3.61 7.38 6.66
C ALA A 333 -3.08 6.08 6.00
N GLY A 334 -3.38 5.86 4.73
CA GLY A 334 -2.90 4.67 4.01
C GLY A 334 -3.88 4.14 2.97
N TYR A 335 -3.85 2.82 2.76
CA TYR A 335 -4.76 2.11 1.86
C TYR A 335 -5.51 1.02 2.61
N TYR A 336 -6.83 0.97 2.42
CA TYR A 336 -7.74 0.12 3.18
C TYR A 336 -8.57 -0.73 2.22
N THR A 337 -8.78 -1.99 2.59
CA THR A 337 -9.82 -2.82 1.99
C THR A 337 -10.92 -3.13 3.00
N LEU A 338 -12.17 -3.11 2.54
CA LEU A 338 -13.35 -3.42 3.33
C LEU A 338 -14.00 -4.68 2.76
N ASP A 339 -13.94 -5.76 3.54
CA ASP A 339 -14.61 -7.03 3.24
C ASP A 339 -16.12 -6.87 3.27
N LEU A 340 -16.81 -7.34 2.23
CA LEU A 340 -18.27 -7.45 2.24
C LEU A 340 -18.69 -8.68 3.06
N ASP A 341 -19.65 -8.51 3.96
CA ASP A 341 -20.21 -9.63 4.75
C ASP A 341 -20.82 -10.71 3.82
N VAL A 342 -21.42 -10.28 2.71
CA VAL A 342 -21.95 -11.16 1.67
C VAL A 342 -21.44 -10.70 0.30
N PRO A 343 -20.70 -11.56 -0.45
CA PRO A 343 -20.25 -11.21 -1.78
C PRO A 343 -21.39 -10.89 -2.75
N VAL A 344 -21.25 -9.81 -3.53
CA VAL A 344 -22.27 -9.35 -4.48
C VAL A 344 -22.04 -9.95 -5.86
N GLN A 345 -23.00 -10.71 -6.38
CA GLN A 345 -22.93 -11.24 -7.74
C GLN A 345 -23.32 -10.19 -8.78
N VAL A 346 -22.47 -10.04 -9.81
CA VAL A 346 -22.73 -9.16 -10.96
C VAL A 346 -22.52 -9.97 -12.23
N ALA A 347 -23.55 -10.01 -13.08
CA ALA A 347 -23.49 -10.69 -14.36
C ALA A 347 -22.68 -9.88 -15.38
N LYS A 348 -22.05 -10.57 -16.32
CA LYS A 348 -21.32 -9.97 -17.44
C LYS A 348 -22.16 -8.89 -18.15
N GLY A 349 -21.53 -7.76 -18.43
CA GLY A 349 -22.12 -6.61 -19.12
C GLY A 349 -23.03 -5.75 -18.25
N LYS A 350 -23.25 -6.09 -16.97
CA LYS A 350 -23.99 -5.25 -16.04
C LYS A 350 -23.09 -4.23 -15.37
N ASP A 351 -23.62 -3.03 -15.23
CA ASP A 351 -22.99 -1.98 -14.44
C ASP A 351 -23.19 -2.23 -12.94
N PHE A 352 -22.26 -1.71 -12.16
CA PHE A 352 -22.39 -1.57 -10.72
C PHE A 352 -21.66 -0.31 -10.27
N PHE A 353 -22.08 0.26 -9.15
CA PHE A 353 -21.59 1.52 -8.64
C PHE A 353 -21.15 1.35 -7.20
N ILE A 354 -19.99 1.92 -6.85
CA ILE A 354 -19.48 1.94 -5.48
C ILE A 354 -19.54 3.39 -5.00
N MET A 355 -20.39 3.64 -4.02
CA MET A 355 -20.38 4.89 -3.26
C MET A 355 -19.50 4.72 -2.04
N MET A 356 -18.50 5.57 -1.87
CA MET A 356 -17.66 5.63 -0.68
C MET A 356 -17.88 6.97 0.02
N ARG A 357 -18.22 6.90 1.30
CA ARG A 357 -18.30 8.05 2.21
C ARG A 357 -17.00 8.18 2.97
N TYR A 358 -16.55 9.41 3.15
CA TYR A 358 -15.40 9.78 3.97
C TYR A 358 -15.88 10.80 5.00
N ILE A 359 -15.52 10.57 6.26
CA ILE A 359 -15.68 11.53 7.35
C ILE A 359 -14.30 11.71 7.97
N THR A 360 -13.60 12.78 7.60
CA THR A 360 -12.24 13.03 8.11
C THR A 360 -12.23 14.21 9.07
N PRO A 361 -12.08 13.97 10.39
CA PRO A 361 -12.02 15.04 11.37
C PRO A 361 -10.85 15.98 11.07
N ASN A 362 -11.06 17.28 11.27
CA ASN A 362 -10.04 18.33 11.19
C ASN A 362 -9.37 18.55 9.82
N ASP A 363 -9.89 17.98 8.73
CA ASP A 363 -9.46 18.30 7.37
C ASP A 363 -10.67 18.48 6.44
N THR A 364 -10.48 19.20 5.33
CA THR A 364 -11.56 19.61 4.43
C THR A 364 -11.42 19.09 3.00
N LEU A 365 -10.47 18.17 2.78
CA LEU A 365 -10.15 17.51 1.53
C LEU A 365 -10.21 15.96 1.70
N PRO A 366 -11.39 15.38 2.03
CA PRO A 366 -11.48 13.98 2.45
C PRO A 366 -11.16 12.98 1.34
N LEU A 367 -11.41 13.34 0.08
CA LEU A 367 -11.37 12.41 -1.04
C LEU A 367 -9.94 12.15 -1.52
N PRO A 368 -9.51 10.88 -1.60
CA PRO A 368 -8.29 10.50 -2.27
C PRO A 368 -8.46 10.55 -3.79
N ILE A 369 -7.59 11.28 -4.48
CA ILE A 369 -7.67 11.42 -5.93
C ILE A 369 -6.32 11.20 -6.63
N GLU A 370 -6.41 10.76 -7.88
CA GLU A 370 -5.32 10.71 -8.85
C GLU A 370 -5.50 11.86 -9.84
N THR A 371 -4.48 12.71 -10.02
CA THR A 371 -4.53 13.88 -10.92
C THR A 371 -3.19 14.08 -11.65
N PHE A 372 -3.20 14.86 -12.72
CA PHE A 372 -1.96 15.33 -13.35
C PHE A 372 -1.19 16.26 -12.41
N ILE A 373 0.11 15.99 -12.24
CA ILE A 373 1.07 16.87 -11.60
C ILE A 373 2.33 16.86 -12.46
N ASP A 374 2.71 18.04 -12.94
CA ASP A 374 3.88 18.22 -13.80
C ASP A 374 5.15 17.63 -13.16
N GLY A 375 5.88 16.82 -13.93
CA GLY A 375 7.08 16.12 -13.46
C GLY A 375 6.85 15.04 -12.40
N TYR A 376 5.60 14.63 -12.13
CA TYR A 376 5.28 13.62 -11.11
C TYR A 376 4.29 12.55 -11.60
N SER A 377 3.12 12.95 -12.11
CA SER A 377 2.04 12.04 -12.48
C SER A 377 1.33 12.47 -13.77
N GLU A 378 1.11 11.49 -14.65
CA GLU A 378 0.39 11.65 -15.93
C GLU A 378 -0.72 10.61 -16.07
N PRO A 379 -1.79 10.68 -15.25
CA PRO A 379 -2.84 9.68 -15.27
C PRO A 379 -3.76 9.85 -16.48
N HIS A 380 -4.36 8.73 -16.91
CA HIS A 380 -5.48 8.78 -17.84
C HIS A 380 -6.78 9.07 -17.09
N VAL A 381 -7.20 10.33 -17.07
CA VAL A 381 -8.43 10.74 -16.38
C VAL A 381 -9.68 10.34 -17.18
N THR A 382 -10.58 9.59 -16.56
CA THR A 382 -11.73 8.96 -17.24
C THR A 382 -13.03 9.73 -17.01
N SER A 383 -13.66 10.23 -18.09
CA SER A 383 -14.99 10.85 -18.03
C SER A 383 -16.13 9.81 -17.94
N GLY A 384 -17.26 10.18 -17.34
CA GLY A 384 -18.47 9.35 -17.26
C GLY A 384 -18.38 8.16 -16.31
N LYS A 385 -17.37 8.14 -15.44
CA LYS A 385 -17.08 7.01 -14.53
C LYS A 385 -17.08 7.37 -13.05
N CYS A 386 -16.83 8.63 -12.71
CA CYS A 386 -16.62 9.06 -11.34
C CYS A 386 -17.45 10.31 -11.04
N TRP A 387 -18.05 10.40 -9.86
CA TRP A 387 -18.77 11.58 -9.38
C TRP A 387 -18.46 11.87 -7.91
N VAL A 388 -18.55 13.12 -7.51
CA VAL A 388 -18.38 13.56 -6.12
C VAL A 388 -19.62 14.28 -5.60
N ASN A 389 -19.93 14.10 -4.33
CA ASN A 389 -21.06 14.74 -3.66
C ASN A 389 -20.61 15.32 -2.30
N PRO A 390 -20.90 16.61 -2.01
CA PRO A 390 -20.49 17.25 -0.77
C PRO A 390 -21.09 16.61 0.48
N ASN A 391 -22.36 16.19 0.42
CA ASN A 391 -23.02 15.50 1.52
C ASN A 391 -24.29 14.79 1.00
N TYR A 392 -24.16 13.49 0.70
CA TYR A 392 -25.24 12.70 0.13
C TYR A 392 -26.47 12.60 1.05
N GLU A 393 -26.28 12.58 2.37
CA GLU A 393 -27.39 12.54 3.34
C GLU A 393 -28.27 13.79 3.28
N LYS A 394 -27.69 14.95 2.94
CA LYS A 394 -28.42 16.23 2.83
C LYS A 394 -28.87 16.53 1.41
N TRP A 395 -28.07 16.15 0.42
CA TRP A 395 -28.23 16.54 -0.98
C TRP A 395 -28.00 15.35 -1.92
N GLN A 396 -28.93 14.39 -1.90
CA GLN A 396 -28.79 13.10 -2.62
C GLN A 396 -28.55 13.24 -4.13
N ASN A 397 -29.06 14.31 -4.75
CA ASN A 397 -29.01 14.53 -6.20
C ASN A 397 -27.87 15.49 -6.64
N THR A 398 -26.99 15.90 -5.72
CA THR A 398 -25.92 16.87 -6.00
C THR A 398 -24.60 16.16 -6.31
N TRP A 399 -24.58 15.44 -7.43
CA TRP A 399 -23.39 14.73 -7.93
C TRP A 399 -22.71 15.52 -9.04
N TYR A 400 -21.41 15.81 -8.86
CA TYR A 400 -20.57 16.45 -9.86
C TYR A 400 -19.67 15.42 -10.54
N GLU A 401 -19.75 15.33 -11.85
CA GLU A 401 -18.92 14.40 -12.64
C GLU A 401 -17.45 14.81 -12.61
N CYS A 402 -16.59 13.81 -12.44
CA CYS A 402 -15.14 13.94 -12.54
C CYS A 402 -14.66 13.60 -13.97
N GLY A 403 -13.48 14.07 -14.33
CA GLY A 403 -12.90 13.90 -15.66
C GLY A 403 -13.51 14.78 -16.74
N THR A 404 -14.34 15.76 -16.40
CA THR A 404 -14.93 16.72 -17.34
C THR A 404 -14.85 18.16 -16.81
N ALA A 405 -15.07 19.11 -17.71
CA ALA A 405 -15.31 20.50 -17.35
C ALA A 405 -16.81 20.66 -17.03
N SER A 406 -17.13 21.09 -15.81
CA SER A 406 -18.46 21.64 -15.51
C SER A 406 -18.46 23.17 -15.69
N GLU A 407 -19.64 23.78 -15.78
CA GLU A 407 -19.83 25.23 -15.92
C GLU A 407 -19.10 26.04 -14.83
N TRP A 408 -18.84 25.44 -13.66
CA TRP A 408 -18.33 26.13 -12.47
C TRP A 408 -16.93 25.68 -12.03
N LYS A 409 -16.48 24.50 -12.46
CA LYS A 409 -15.19 23.92 -12.06
C LYS A 409 -14.81 22.75 -12.98
N THR A 410 -13.54 22.64 -13.34
CA THR A 410 -13.03 21.42 -13.99
C THR A 410 -12.49 20.45 -12.94
N LEU A 411 -13.05 19.24 -12.88
CA LEU A 411 -12.60 18.18 -11.96
C LEU A 411 -11.71 17.19 -12.72
N LYS A 412 -10.44 17.54 -12.99
CA LYS A 412 -9.53 16.72 -13.80
C LYS A 412 -8.83 15.62 -12.97
N PHE A 413 -9.59 14.72 -12.38
CA PHE A 413 -9.04 13.62 -11.57
C PHE A 413 -9.94 12.39 -11.59
N ASP A 414 -9.38 11.24 -11.25
CA ASP A 414 -10.12 10.02 -10.94
C ASP A 414 -10.13 9.77 -9.43
N LEU A 415 -11.18 9.10 -8.96
CA LEU A 415 -11.33 8.72 -7.55
C LEU A 415 -10.59 7.42 -7.26
N CYS A 416 -9.92 7.36 -6.11
CA CYS A 416 -9.16 6.17 -5.72
C CYS A 416 -10.02 5.12 -5.01
N ILE A 417 -11.16 4.75 -5.60
CA ILE A 417 -12.07 3.72 -5.10
C ILE A 417 -11.92 2.51 -6.01
N LYS A 418 -11.83 1.29 -5.45
CA LYS A 418 -11.60 0.05 -6.20
C LYS A 418 -12.62 -1.03 -5.82
N ALA A 419 -12.89 -1.95 -6.74
CA ALA A 419 -13.66 -3.17 -6.49
C ALA A 419 -12.77 -4.41 -6.60
N TYR A 420 -12.81 -5.29 -5.60
CA TYR A 420 -12.10 -6.56 -5.60
C TYR A 420 -13.08 -7.69 -5.84
N CYS A 421 -12.84 -8.46 -6.90
CA CYS A 421 -13.77 -9.45 -7.41
C CYS A 421 -13.11 -10.81 -7.60
N ILE A 422 -13.92 -11.87 -7.56
CA ILE A 422 -13.58 -13.22 -8.01
C ILE A 422 -14.45 -13.54 -9.22
N LYS A 423 -13.84 -14.00 -10.32
CA LYS A 423 -14.58 -14.44 -11.52
C LYS A 423 -15.35 -15.72 -11.19
N ILE A 424 -16.60 -15.80 -11.64
CA ILE A 424 -17.40 -17.02 -11.53
C ILE A 424 -17.10 -17.87 -12.77
N ASN A 425 -16.49 -19.03 -12.59
CA ASN A 425 -16.27 -19.98 -13.68
C ASN A 425 -17.54 -20.79 -13.94
N VAL A 426 -17.81 -21.09 -15.22
CA VAL A 426 -19.02 -21.82 -15.67
C VAL A 426 -19.14 -23.21 -15.03
N THR A 427 -18.04 -23.77 -14.51
CA THR A 427 -18.00 -25.09 -13.85
C THR A 427 -18.53 -25.10 -12.41
N ASP A 428 -18.68 -23.95 -11.75
CA ASP A 428 -19.15 -23.87 -10.35
C ASP A 428 -20.69 -23.81 -10.23
N GLN A 429 -21.41 -24.13 -11.32
CA GLN A 429 -22.88 -24.13 -11.39
C GLN A 429 -23.52 -25.52 -11.34
N ASN A 430 -22.76 -26.59 -11.07
CA ASN A 430 -23.30 -27.97 -10.97
C ASN A 430 -23.26 -28.53 -9.56
#